data_AF-A0A927Y2V5-F1
#
_entry.id   AF-A0A927Y2V5-F1
#
_cell.length_a   1.000
_cell.length_b   1.000
_cell.length_c   1.000
_cell.angle_alpha   90.00
_cell.angle_beta   90.00
_cell.angle_gamma   90.00
#
_symmetry.space_group_name_H-M   'P 1'
#
loop_
_entity.id
_entity.type
_entity.pdbx_description
1 polymer ?
#
loop_
_entity_poly.entity_id
_entity_poly.type
_entity_poly.pdbx_seq_one_letter_code
_entity_poly.pdbx_strand_id
1 'polypeptide(L)'
;MFKWVGLDVKFPLIIAIVIAFVDALPILGAGTVLTPWAIISACNGNITLGICLIVLYVIVLVVRQFLEPRIVSSKIGIHPIFTLIAMYTGFKISGLIGLFIGPIIFIILKDIFSTMIDEGVVKNIMNRI
;
A
#
# COMPACT_ATOMS: atom_id res chain seq x y z
N MET A 1 29.82 0.36 12.17
CA MET A 1 28.61 -0.45 12.46
C MET A 1 28.24 -1.39 11.31
N PHE A 2 28.06 -0.91 10.06
CA PHE A 2 27.74 -1.75 8.89
C PHE A 2 28.80 -2.81 8.51
N LYS A 3 30.07 -2.60 8.88
CA LYS A 3 31.19 -3.53 8.61
C LYS A 3 31.10 -4.87 9.38
N TRP A 4 30.39 -4.92 10.51
CA TRP A 4 30.21 -6.14 11.31
C TRP A 4 29.21 -7.14 10.71
N VAL A 5 28.39 -6.69 9.75
CA VAL A 5 27.34 -7.49 9.10
C VAL A 5 27.73 -7.86 7.65
N GLY A 6 28.92 -7.44 7.17
CA GLY A 6 29.35 -7.71 5.80
C GLY A 6 28.60 -6.89 4.74
N LEU A 7 27.92 -5.81 5.15
CA LEU A 7 27.18 -4.94 4.23
C LEU A 7 28.13 -3.93 3.55
N ASP A 8 28.69 -4.29 2.38
CA ASP A 8 29.37 -3.32 1.50
C ASP A 8 28.33 -2.52 0.70
N VAL A 9 27.60 -1.65 1.41
CA VAL A 9 26.64 -0.73 0.79
C VAL A 9 27.25 0.66 0.87
N LYS A 10 27.56 1.26 -0.29
CA LYS A 10 28.22 2.57 -0.36
C LYS A 10 27.41 3.70 0.30
N PHE A 11 26.07 3.59 0.42
CA PHE A 11 25.19 4.62 1.02
C PHE A 11 23.88 4.08 1.64
N PRO A 12 23.92 3.35 2.78
CA PRO A 12 22.73 2.72 3.35
C PRO A 12 21.65 3.72 3.77
N LEU A 13 22.05 4.92 4.20
CA LEU A 13 21.14 5.97 4.69
C LEU A 13 20.29 6.58 3.57
N ILE A 14 20.90 6.86 2.41
CA ILE A 14 20.20 7.40 1.24
C ILE A 14 19.22 6.37 0.69
N ILE A 15 19.65 5.12 0.61
CA ILE A 15 18.81 4.00 0.16
C ILE A 15 17.62 3.81 1.09
N ALA A 16 17.83 3.88 2.42
CA ALA A 16 16.73 3.79 3.38
C ALA A 16 15.69 4.91 3.21
N ILE A 17 16.12 6.15 2.93
CA ILE A 17 15.21 7.27 2.66
C ILE A 17 14.41 7.05 1.38
N VAL A 18 15.05 6.57 0.31
CA VAL A 18 14.36 6.27 -0.96
C VAL A 18 13.36 5.13 -0.76
N ILE A 19 13.74 4.07 -0.06
CA ILE A 19 12.84 2.95 0.26
C ILE A 19 11.65 3.46 1.07
N ALA A 20 11.87 4.31 2.09
CA ALA A 20 10.78 4.87 2.89
C ALA A 20 9.83 5.74 2.05
N PHE A 21 10.37 6.54 1.12
CA PHE A 21 9.56 7.35 0.20
C PHE A 21 8.74 6.49 -0.77
N VAL A 22 9.35 5.44 -1.34
CA VAL A 22 8.65 4.50 -2.21
C VAL A 22 7.59 3.74 -1.41
N ASP A 23 7.93 3.20 -0.25
CA ASP A 23 7.04 2.41 0.62
C ASP A 23 5.83 3.21 1.13
N ALA A 24 5.94 4.55 1.21
CA ALA A 24 4.80 5.41 1.51
C ALA A 24 3.74 5.40 0.40
N LEU A 25 4.07 4.92 -0.81
CA LEU A 25 3.10 4.75 -1.87
C LEU A 25 2.26 3.48 -1.62
N PRO A 26 0.92 3.61 -1.69
CA PRO A 26 0.01 2.48 -1.46
C PRO A 26 0.15 1.36 -2.49
N ILE A 27 0.55 1.66 -3.74
CA ILE A 27 0.72 0.65 -4.80
C ILE A 27 2.16 0.12 -4.88
N LEU A 28 3.16 0.95 -4.59
CA LEU A 28 4.58 0.58 -4.69
C LEU A 28 5.15 0.39 -3.29
N GLY A 29 5.23 -0.85 -2.80
CA GLY A 29 5.81 -1.12 -1.49
C GLY A 29 7.33 -1.20 -1.48
N ALA A 30 7.93 -1.29 -0.29
CA ALA A 30 9.36 -1.51 -0.09
C ALA A 30 9.91 -2.74 -0.86
N GLY A 31 9.04 -3.73 -1.15
CA GLY A 31 9.38 -4.89 -1.97
C GLY A 31 9.84 -4.55 -3.38
N THR A 32 9.37 -3.43 -3.96
CA THR A 32 9.79 -3.01 -5.31
C THR A 32 11.25 -2.59 -5.37
N VAL A 33 11.82 -2.11 -4.27
CA VAL A 33 13.23 -1.73 -4.16
C VAL A 33 14.06 -2.87 -3.57
N LEU A 34 13.57 -3.55 -2.53
CA LEU A 34 14.28 -4.63 -1.84
C LEU A 34 14.46 -5.88 -2.72
N THR A 35 13.47 -6.24 -3.55
CA THR A 35 13.53 -7.44 -4.39
C THR A 35 14.66 -7.38 -5.44
N PRO A 36 14.74 -6.36 -6.32
CA PRO A 36 15.84 -6.27 -7.28
C PRO A 36 17.19 -6.08 -6.59
N TRP A 37 17.25 -5.36 -5.46
CA TRP A 37 18.49 -5.18 -4.71
C TRP A 37 19.02 -6.49 -4.11
N ALA A 38 18.12 -7.33 -3.57
CA ALA A 38 18.47 -8.65 -3.06
C ALA A 38 19.02 -9.55 -4.17
N ILE A 39 18.40 -9.53 -5.36
CA ILE A 39 18.84 -10.29 -6.53
C ILE A 39 20.22 -9.80 -7.00
N ILE A 40 20.42 -8.49 -7.17
CA ILE A 40 21.70 -7.92 -7.60
C ILE A 40 22.81 -8.23 -6.59
N SER A 41 22.52 -8.16 -5.28
CA SER A 41 23.50 -8.46 -4.23
C SER A 41 23.88 -9.94 -4.19
N ALA A 42 22.92 -10.83 -4.43
CA ALA A 42 23.18 -12.26 -4.55
C ALA A 42 24.01 -12.59 -5.80
N CYS A 43 23.70 -11.97 -6.95
CA CYS A 43 24.46 -12.12 -8.19
C CYS A 43 25.91 -11.57 -8.10
N ASN A 44 26.13 -10.52 -7.31
CA ASN A 44 27.47 -9.97 -7.04
C ASN A 44 28.32 -10.83 -6.08
N GLY A 45 27.85 -12.02 -5.69
CA GLY A 45 28.57 -12.95 -4.83
C GLY A 45 28.51 -12.60 -3.34
N ASN A 46 27.79 -11.55 -2.95
CA ASN A 46 27.69 -11.10 -1.57
C ASN A 46 26.43 -11.68 -0.92
N ILE A 47 26.46 -12.99 -0.64
CA ILE A 47 25.30 -13.76 -0.17
C ILE A 47 24.78 -13.25 1.19
N THR A 48 25.67 -12.80 2.07
CA THR A 48 25.31 -12.20 3.37
C THR A 48 24.38 -10.99 3.20
N LEU A 49 24.69 -10.11 2.23
CA LEU A 49 23.83 -8.97 1.87
C LEU A 49 22.44 -9.42 1.42
N GLY A 50 22.39 -10.38 0.49
CA GLY A 50 21.14 -10.90 -0.06
C GLY A 50 20.22 -11.48 1.01
N ILE A 51 20.76 -12.30 1.91
CA ILE A 51 20.00 -12.89 3.03
C ILE A 51 19.45 -11.80 3.94
N CYS A 52 20.27 -10.80 4.29
CA CYS A 52 19.84 -9.70 5.15
C CYS A 52 18.69 -8.89 4.54
N LEU A 53 18.72 -8.66 3.22
CA LEU A 53 17.64 -7.98 2.48
C LEU A 53 16.35 -8.79 2.43
N ILE A 54 16.45 -10.11 2.25
CA ILE A 54 15.29 -11.01 2.26
C ILE A 54 14.64 -11.02 3.64
N VAL A 55 15.43 -11.16 4.71
CA VAL A 55 14.91 -11.12 6.09
C VAL A 55 14.25 -9.77 6.37
N LEU A 56 14.89 -8.67 5.97
CA LEU A 56 14.30 -7.33 6.09
C LEU A 56 12.97 -7.23 5.34
N TYR A 57 12.91 -7.75 4.11
CA TYR A 57 11.69 -7.74 3.31
C TYR A 57 10.55 -8.54 3.96
N VAL A 58 10.85 -9.70 4.54
CA VAL A 58 9.86 -10.52 5.28
C VAL A 58 9.34 -9.75 6.50
N ILE A 59 10.22 -9.09 7.27
CA ILE A 59 9.79 -8.28 8.42
C ILE A 59 8.85 -7.16 7.97
N VAL A 60 9.20 -6.43 6.90
CA VAL A 60 8.36 -5.35 6.36
C VAL A 60 7.01 -5.88 5.87
N LEU A 61 6.98 -7.04 5.20
CA LEU A 61 5.75 -7.70 4.77
C LEU A 61 4.86 -8.06 5.96
N VAL A 62 5.41 -8.65 7.02
CA VAL A 62 4.67 -8.99 8.24
C VAL A 62 4.10 -7.74 8.87
N VAL A 63 4.93 -6.70 9.06
CA VAL A 63 4.49 -5.41 9.61
C VAL A 63 3.33 -4.83 8.79
N ARG A 64 3.45 -4.80 7.46
CA ARG A 64 2.37 -4.35 6.55
C ARG A 64 1.11 -5.20 6.72
N GLN A 65 1.23 -6.53 6.67
CA GLN A 65 0.10 -7.46 6.84
C GLN A 65 -0.59 -7.37 8.20
N PHE A 66 0.08 -6.88 9.26
CA PHE A 66 -0.57 -6.64 10.55
C PHE A 66 -1.13 -5.21 10.65
N LEU A 67 -0.44 -4.20 10.13
CA LEU A 67 -0.88 -2.81 10.18
C LEU A 67 -2.06 -2.54 9.24
N GLU A 68 -1.98 -2.92 7.97
CA GLU A 68 -3.01 -2.64 6.96
C GLU A 68 -4.40 -3.17 7.35
N PRO A 69 -4.60 -4.46 7.66
CA PRO A 69 -5.93 -4.94 8.00
C PRO A 69 -6.38 -4.36 9.34
N ARG A 70 -5.49 -4.17 10.33
CA ARG A 70 -5.93 -3.63 11.63
C ARG A 70 -6.38 -2.17 11.54
N ILE A 71 -5.68 -1.35 10.77
CA ILE A 71 -6.01 0.08 10.57
C ILE A 71 -7.30 0.21 9.77
N VAL A 72 -7.48 -0.61 8.73
CA VAL A 72 -8.63 -0.50 7.81
C VAL A 72 -9.88 -1.22 8.35
N SER A 73 -9.74 -2.35 9.04
CA SER A 73 -10.87 -3.12 9.59
C SER A 73 -11.60 -2.45 10.75
N SER A 74 -10.97 -1.51 11.47
CA SER A 74 -11.64 -0.86 12.61
C SER A 74 -12.53 0.33 12.26
N LYS A 75 -12.48 0.88 11.03
CA LYS A 75 -13.12 2.18 10.74
C LYS A 75 -13.84 2.33 9.41
N ILE A 76 -13.68 1.43 8.45
CA ILE A 76 -14.18 1.66 7.10
C ILE A 76 -15.16 0.54 6.74
N GLY A 77 -16.46 0.82 6.80
CA GLY A 77 -17.55 -0.03 6.29
C GLY A 77 -17.56 -0.16 4.76
N ILE A 78 -16.38 -0.12 4.13
CA ILE A 78 -16.13 -0.26 2.70
C ILE A 78 -15.00 -1.27 2.56
N HIS A 79 -15.19 -2.31 1.75
CA HIS A 79 -14.15 -3.32 1.54
C HIS A 79 -12.86 -2.67 1.00
N PRO A 80 -11.68 -2.91 1.63
CA PRO A 80 -10.39 -2.32 1.24
C PRO A 80 -10.05 -2.51 -0.25
N ILE A 81 -10.53 -3.61 -0.82
CA ILE A 81 -10.39 -3.96 -2.23
C ILE A 81 -10.99 -2.87 -3.14
N PHE A 82 -12.13 -2.28 -2.77
CA PHE A 82 -12.73 -1.20 -3.56
C PHE A 82 -11.90 0.08 -3.51
N THR A 83 -11.33 0.39 -2.35
CA THR A 83 -10.41 1.53 -2.20
C THR A 83 -9.18 1.34 -3.08
N LEU A 84 -8.58 0.14 -3.08
CA LEU A 84 -7.48 -0.23 -3.97
C LEU A 84 -7.85 -0.10 -5.46
N ILE A 85 -9.03 -0.56 -5.86
CA ILE A 85 -9.52 -0.44 -7.24
C ILE A 85 -9.70 1.04 -7.63
N ALA A 86 -10.23 1.86 -6.73
CA ALA A 86 -10.39 3.31 -6.95
C ALA A 86 -9.04 4.00 -7.10
N MET A 87 -8.05 3.64 -6.27
CA MET A 87 -6.68 4.16 -6.34
C MET A 87 -5.98 3.75 -7.64
N TYR A 88 -6.13 2.50 -8.06
CA TYR A 88 -5.56 2.02 -9.33
C TYR A 88 -6.19 2.72 -10.54
N THR A 89 -7.51 2.84 -10.55
CA THR A 89 -8.25 3.53 -11.62
C THR A 89 -7.87 5.01 -11.67
N GLY A 90 -7.79 5.67 -10.51
CA GLY A 90 -7.34 7.06 -10.40
C GLY A 90 -5.90 7.24 -10.88
N PHE A 91 -4.99 6.32 -10.50
CA PHE A 91 -3.61 6.31 -10.97
C PHE A 91 -3.50 6.21 -12.50
N LYS A 92 -4.33 5.38 -13.13
CA LYS A 92 -4.33 5.22 -14.59
C LYS A 92 -4.78 6.49 -15.33
N ILE A 93 -5.66 7.29 -14.74
CA ILE A 93 -6.24 8.48 -15.37
C ILE A 93 -5.37 9.72 -15.16
N SER A 94 -4.84 9.91 -13.95
CA SER A 94 -4.19 11.17 -13.53
C SER A 94 -2.81 10.95 -12.87
N GLY A 95 -2.24 9.75 -12.98
CA GLY A 95 -0.92 9.42 -12.42
C GLY A 95 -0.90 9.49 -10.89
N LEU A 96 0.21 9.95 -10.32
CA LEU A 96 0.44 9.94 -8.87
C LEU A 96 -0.64 10.72 -8.08
N ILE A 97 -1.18 11.79 -8.65
CA ILE A 97 -2.22 12.62 -8.04
C ILE A 97 -3.55 11.84 -7.98
N GLY A 98 -3.85 11.08 -9.02
CA GLY A 98 -5.04 10.23 -9.11
C GLY A 98 -5.10 9.13 -8.06
N LEU A 99 -3.95 8.75 -7.47
CA LEU A 99 -3.87 7.79 -6.37
C LEU A 99 -4.61 8.25 -5.11
N PHE A 100 -4.58 9.55 -4.82
CA PHE A 100 -5.28 10.16 -3.68
C PHE A 100 -6.70 10.58 -4.07
N ILE A 101 -6.86 11.16 -5.26
CA ILE A 101 -8.16 11.63 -5.78
C ILE A 101 -9.14 10.46 -5.98
N GLY A 102 -8.67 9.31 -6.50
CA GLY A 102 -9.51 8.13 -6.79
C GLY A 102 -10.37 7.66 -5.62
N PRO A 103 -9.79 7.32 -4.45
CA PRO A 103 -10.58 6.88 -3.31
C PRO A 103 -11.47 7.99 -2.75
N ILE A 104 -11.10 9.27 -2.85
CA ILE A 104 -11.95 10.39 -2.43
C ILE A 104 -13.24 10.44 -3.26
N ILE A 105 -13.14 10.41 -4.60
CA ILE A 105 -14.32 10.38 -5.49
C ILE A 105 -15.15 9.12 -5.23
N PHE A 106 -14.50 7.97 -5.06
CA PHE A 106 -15.20 6.72 -4.83
C PHE A 106 -16.04 6.74 -3.54
N ILE A 107 -15.49 7.33 -2.46
CA ILE A 107 -16.22 7.50 -1.20
C ILE A 107 -17.43 8.42 -1.40
N ILE A 108 -17.27 9.56 -2.07
CA ILE A 108 -18.36 10.51 -2.33
C ILE A 108 -19.47 9.86 -3.16
N LEU A 109 -19.12 9.13 -4.23
CA LEU A 109 -20.09 8.42 -5.06
C LEU A 109 -20.84 7.35 -4.26
N LYS A 110 -20.13 6.56 -3.47
CA LYS A 110 -20.75 5.54 -2.61
C LYS A 110 -21.75 6.19 -1.64
N ASP A 111 -21.40 7.32 -1.04
CA ASP A 111 -22.25 8.03 -0.07
C ASP A 111 -23.55 8.54 -0.73
N ILE A 112 -23.43 9.16 -1.91
CA ILE A 112 -24.59 9.64 -2.68
C ILE A 112 -25.50 8.46 -3.08
N PHE A 113 -24.93 7.38 -3.61
CA PHE A 113 -25.71 6.21 -4.03
C PHE A 113 -26.37 5.50 -2.84
N SER A 114 -25.68 5.37 -1.70
CA SER A 114 -26.26 4.78 -0.49
C SER A 114 -27.45 5.62 -0.01
N THR A 115 -27.29 6.95 0.05
CA THR A 115 -28.34 7.88 0.47
C THR A 115 -29.56 7.80 -0.45
N MET A 116 -29.35 7.74 -1.77
CA MET A 116 -30.43 7.64 -2.76
C MET A 116 -31.22 6.32 -2.67
N ILE A 117 -30.52 5.21 -2.41
CA ILE A 117 -31.16 3.90 -2.25
C ILE A 117 -31.95 3.85 -0.94
N ASP A 118 -31.37 4.33 0.17
CA ASP A 118 -32.01 4.31 1.47
C ASP A 118 -33.24 5.23 1.51
N GLU A 119 -33.16 6.47 1.01
CA GLU A 119 -34.34 7.35 0.96
C GLU A 119 -35.43 6.81 0.01
N GLY A 120 -35.06 6.22 -1.13
CA GLY A 120 -36.03 5.67 -2.09
C GLY A 120 -36.73 4.40 -1.62
N VAL A 121 -36.01 3.50 -0.95
CA VAL A 121 -36.55 2.23 -0.44
C VAL A 121 -37.32 2.44 0.86
N VAL A 122 -36.78 3.23 1.81
CA VAL A 122 -37.43 3.50 3.10
C VAL A 122 -38.74 4.26 2.89
N LYS A 123 -38.77 5.26 2.00
CA LYS A 123 -40.00 6.00 1.70
C LYS A 123 -41.06 5.14 1.03
N ASN A 124 -40.68 4.19 0.18
CA ASN A 124 -41.63 3.28 -0.47
C ASN A 124 -42.22 2.21 0.48
N ILE A 125 -41.45 1.75 1.46
CA ILE A 125 -41.94 0.77 2.45
C ILE A 125 -42.83 1.48 3.47
N MET A 126 -42.43 2.68 3.92
CA MET A 126 -43.19 3.45 4.90
C MET A 126 -44.51 4.00 4.35
N ASN A 127 -44.60 4.26 3.04
CA ASN A 127 -45.87 4.60 2.38
C ASN A 127 -46.81 3.41 2.16
N ARG A 128 -46.31 2.16 2.31
CA ARG A 128 -47.08 0.93 2.09
C ARG A 128 -47.60 0.29 3.39
N ILE A 129 -47.15 0.77 4.55
CA ILE A 129 -47.61 0.39 5.90
C ILE A 129 -48.58 1.47 6.38
#